data_AF-A0A285BTB0-F1
#
_entry.id   AF-A0A285BTB0-F1
#
_cell.length_a   1.000
_cell.length_b   1.000
_cell.length_c   1.000
_cell.angle_alpha   90.00
_cell.angle_beta   90.00
_cell.angle_gamma   90.00
#
_symmetry.space_group_name_H-M   'P 1'
#
loop_
_entity.id
_entity.type
_entity.pdbx_description
1 polymer ?
#
loop_
_entity_poly.entity_id
_entity_poly.type
_entity_poly.pdbx_seq_one_letter_code
_entity_poly.pdbx_strand_id
1 'polypeptide(L)' 'MFFAKKYCPTCKKYDRKFRMLEGREWTVVEQRHRGRTDLWRCTSAGCRFYQPAHHQRDGARLPEEFQNPAAEPAE' A
#
# COMPACT_ATOMS: atom_id res chain seq x y z
N MET A 1 9.27 -2.70 -12.55
CA MET A 1 8.38 -2.48 -11.38
C MET A 1 7.61 -1.18 -11.60
N PHE A 2 6.28 -1.23 -11.55
CA PHE A 2 5.44 -0.04 -11.71
C PHE A 2 5.26 0.64 -10.35
N PHE A 3 5.76 1.87 -10.22
CA PHE A 3 5.57 2.68 -9.03
C PHE A 3 4.79 3.95 -9.38
N ALA A 4 3.78 4.26 -8.58
CA ALA A 4 3.00 5.48 -8.73
C ALA A 4 3.25 6.39 -7.52
N LYS A 5 3.52 7.66 -7.78
CA LYS A 5 3.55 8.68 -6.73
C LYS A 5 2.10 9.09 -6.43
N LYS A 6 1.64 8.83 -5.21
CA LYS A 6 0.27 9.15 -4.80
C LYS A 6 0.25 9.66 -3.37
N TYR A 7 -0.86 10.29 -3.01
CA TYR A 7 -1.12 10.70 -1.65
C TYR A 7 -1.37 9.47 -0.77
N CYS A 8 -0.65 9.40 0.35
CA CYS A 8 -0.92 8.44 1.40
C CYS A 8 -1.49 9.16 2.63
N PRO A 9 -2.75 8.89 3.03
CA PRO A 9 -3.35 9.53 4.21
C PRO A 9 -2.69 9.07 5.52
N THR A 10 -2.12 7.88 5.57
CA THR A 10 -1.37 7.41 6.75
C THR A 10 -0.05 8.15 6.91
N CYS A 11 0.68 8.39 5.82
CA CYS A 11 1.93 9.15 5.86
C CYS A 11 1.71 10.68 5.78
N LYS A 12 0.50 11.13 5.43
CA LYS A 12 0.12 12.52 5.13
C LYS A 12 1.06 13.20 4.11
N LYS A 13 1.51 12.47 3.08
CA LYS A 13 2.41 13.00 2.02
C LYS A 13 1.94 12.59 0.62
N TYR A 14 2.13 13.49 -0.36
CA TYR A 14 1.75 13.32 -1.77
C TYR A 14 2.80 12.60 -2.64
N ASP A 15 4.06 12.56 -2.23
CA ASP A 15 5.16 11.94 -3.00
C ASP A 15 5.48 10.51 -2.52
N ARG A 16 4.49 9.79 -1.97
CA ARG A 16 4.73 8.41 -1.55
C ARG A 16 4.71 7.49 -2.75
N LYS A 17 5.72 6.63 -2.84
CA LYS A 17 5.79 5.56 -3.83
C LYS A 17 4.79 4.47 -3.42
N PHE A 18 3.90 4.15 -4.34
CA PHE A 18 3.01 3.02 -4.24
C PHE A 18 3.45 1.95 -5.21
N ARG A 19 3.42 0.70 -4.78
CA ARG A 19 3.60 -0.49 -5.63
C ARG A 19 2.30 -1.29 -5.67
N MET A 20 2.08 -2.05 -6.72
CA MET A 20 0.98 -3.03 -6.76
C MET A 20 1.15 -4.06 -5.64
N LEU A 21 0.05 -4.54 -5.06
CA LEU A 21 0.08 -5.67 -4.13
C LEU A 21 0.59 -6.93 -4.84
N GLU A 22 1.26 -7.80 -4.11
CA GLU A 22 1.83 -9.04 -4.65
C GLU A 22 1.38 -10.26 -3.84
N GLY A 23 1.03 -11.34 -4.55
CA GLY A 23 0.80 -12.70 -4.03
C GLY A 23 0.10 -12.79 -2.66
N ARG A 24 0.90 -12.88 -1.59
CA ARG A 24 0.39 -13.00 -0.22
C ARG A 24 -0.43 -11.80 0.25
N GLU A 25 -0.06 -10.59 -0.17
CA GLU A 25 -0.80 -9.38 0.18
C GLU A 25 -2.18 -9.41 -0.49
N TRP A 26 -2.25 -9.93 -1.72
CA TRP A 26 -3.48 -10.12 -2.47
C TRP A 26 -4.43 -11.08 -1.77
N THR A 27 -3.96 -12.27 -1.37
CA THR A 27 -4.79 -13.27 -0.69
C THR A 27 -5.50 -12.71 0.54
N VAL A 28 -4.86 -11.79 1.27
CA VAL A 28 -5.45 -11.21 2.47
C VAL A 28 -6.49 -10.12 2.16
N VAL A 29 -6.27 -9.33 1.10
CA VAL A 29 -7.22 -8.27 0.73
C VAL A 29 -8.32 -8.75 -0.22
N GLU A 30 -8.13 -9.88 -0.90
CA GLU A 30 -9.05 -10.46 -1.88
C GLU A 30 -10.43 -10.70 -1.28
N GLN A 31 -10.48 -11.21 -0.03
CA GLN A 31 -11.75 -11.45 0.67
C GLN A 31 -12.57 -10.16 0.83
N ARG A 32 -11.89 -9.01 1.00
CA ARG A 32 -12.51 -7.69 1.17
C ARG A 32 -12.78 -7.00 -0.17
N HIS A 33 -12.03 -7.34 -1.20
CA HIS A 33 -12.04 -6.69 -2.51
C HIS A 33 -12.19 -7.74 -3.62
N ARG A 34 -13.31 -8.49 -3.60
CA ARG A 34 -13.59 -9.54 -4.58
C ARG A 34 -13.53 -8.98 -6.01
N GLY A 35 -12.61 -9.51 -6.82
CA GLY A 35 -12.48 -9.17 -8.23
C GLY A 35 -11.69 -7.89 -8.56
N ARG A 36 -11.12 -7.19 -7.57
CA ARG A 36 -10.17 -6.11 -7.85
C ARG A 36 -8.78 -6.69 -8.11
N THR A 37 -8.06 -6.11 -9.06
CA THR A 37 -6.65 -6.43 -9.38
C THR A 37 -5.77 -5.19 -9.38
N ASP A 38 -6.33 -4.02 -9.07
CA ASP A 38 -5.69 -2.71 -9.13
C ASP A 38 -5.37 -2.13 -7.75
N LEU A 39 -5.04 -2.97 -6.76
CA LEU A 39 -4.69 -2.50 -5.41
C LEU A 39 -3.20 -2.24 -5.28
N TRP A 40 -2.87 -1.08 -4.72
CA TRP A 40 -1.50 -0.59 -4.58
C TRP A 40 -1.22 -0.23 -3.12
N ARG A 41 -0.09 -0.66 -2.57
CA ARG A 41 0.36 -0.28 -1.23
C ARG A 41 1.45 0.77 -1.25
N CYS A 42 1.46 1.60 -0.22
CA CYS A 42 2.56 2.51 0.07
C CYS A 42 3.81 1.68 0.43
N THR A 43 4.98 2.07 -0.08
CA THR A 43 6.28 1.45 0.23
C THR A 43 7.04 2.19 1.33
N SER A 44 6.43 3.22 1.93
CA SER A 44 7.06 3.95 3.03
C SER A 44 7.28 3.03 4.24
N ALA A 45 8.44 3.17 4.89
CA ALA A 45 8.78 2.57 6.16
C ALA A 45 7.63 2.68 7.18
N GLY A 46 7.27 1.56 7.83
CA GLY A 46 6.19 1.50 8.81
C GLY A 46 4.78 1.76 8.26
N CYS A 47 4.63 2.02 6.96
CA CYS A 47 3.32 2.20 6.35
C CYS A 47 2.74 0.87 5.90
N ARG A 48 1.45 0.71 6.14
CA ARG A 48 0.63 -0.44 5.74
C ARG A 48 -0.58 -0.02 4.92
N PHE A 49 -0.64 1.22 4.48
CA PHE A 49 -1.77 1.72 3.71
C PHE A 49 -1.74 1.20 2.27
N TYR A 50 -2.89 0.76 1.78
CA TYR A 50 -3.11 0.39 0.40
C TYR A 50 -4.37 1.06 -0.14
N GLN A 51 -4.39 1.33 -1.44
CA GLN A 51 -5.51 1.96 -2.14
C GLN A 51 -5.62 1.46 -3.58
N PRO A 52 -6.81 1.53 -4.19
CA PRO A 52 -6.98 1.34 -5.62
C PRO A 52 -6.15 2.31 -6.46
N ALA A 53 -5.77 1.89 -7.66
CA ALA A 53 -4.96 2.68 -8.58
C ALA A 53 -5.68 3.99 -8.98
N HIS A 54 -6.97 3.88 -9.27
CA HIS A 54 -7.80 4.98 -9.77
C HIS A 54 -8.65 5.68 -8.68
N HIS A 55 -8.95 4.99 -7.58
CA HIS A 55 -9.84 5.50 -6.51
C HIS A 55 -9.11 5.61 -5.17
N GLN A 56 -8.38 6.71 -4.96
CA GLN A 56 -7.50 6.89 -3.79
C GLN A 56 -8.26 6.97 -2.45
N ARG A 57 -9.57 7.24 -2.47
CA ARG A 57 -10.43 7.37 -1.27
C ARG A 57 -10.87 6.03 -0.68
N ASP A 58 -10.84 4.96 -1.46
CA ASP A 58 -11.25 3.60 -1.04
C ASP A 58 -10.10 2.79 -0.43
N GLY A 59 -9.02 3.47 -0.02
CA GLY A 59 -7.88 2.80 0.58
C GLY A 59 -8.15 2.31 2.00
N ALA A 60 -7.47 1.22 2.37
CA ALA A 60 -7.51 0.66 3.72
C ALA A 60 -6.09 0.34 4.20
N ARG A 61 -6.00 -0.26 5.39
CA ARG A 61 -4.73 -0.68 5.99
C ARG A 61 -4.60 -2.20 5.89
N LEU A 62 -3.45 -2.65 5.42
CA LEU A 62 -3.03 -4.04 5.49
C LEU A 62 -2.88 -4.47 6.97
N PRO A 63 -2.90 -5.78 7.24
CA PRO A 63 -2.54 -6.30 8.55
C PRO A 63 -1.12 -5.88 8.96
N GLU A 64 -0.85 -5.93 10.25
CA GLU A 64 0.46 -5.55 10.81
C GLU A 64 1.59 -6.48 10.32
N GLU A 65 1.27 -7.72 9.99
CA GLU A 65 2.20 -8.69 9.40
C GLU A 65 2.80 -8.23 8.06
N PHE A 66 2.08 -7.37 7.34
CA PHE A 66 2.53 -6.81 6.06
C PHE A 66 3.07 -5.39 6.22
N GLN A 67 3.29 -4.91 7.45
CA GLN A 67 3.91 -3.61 7.65
C GLN A 67 5.27 -3.57 6.95
N ASN A 68 5.53 -2.51 6.17
CA ASN A 68 6.86 -2.36 5.58
C ASN A 68 7.88 -2.31 6.71
N PRO A 69 9.02 -3.00 6.59
CA PRO A 69 10.10 -2.85 7.55
C PRO A 69 10.37 -1.35 7.73
N ALA A 70 10.47 -0.91 8.98
CA ALA A 70 10.96 0.44 9.24
C ALA A 70 12.31 0.51 8.54
N ALA A 71 12.46 1.42 7.57
CA ALA A 71 13.79 1.72 7.07
C ALA A 71 14.55 2.17 8.31
N GLU A 72 15.49 1.32 8.74
CA GLU A 72 16.46 1.69 9.75
C GLU A 72 17.04 3.04 9.28
N PRO A 73 17.07 4.07 10.14
CA PRO A 73 17.77 5.29 9.78
C PRO A 73 19.20 4.87 9.44
N ALA A 74 19.60 5.04 8.19
CA ALA A 74 21.01 4.93 7.83
C ALA A 74 21.71 6.04 8.62
N GLU A 75 22.48 5.65 9.64
CA GLU A 75 23.44 6.50 10.35
C GLU A 75 24.43 7.17 9.40
#